data_AF-A0A3M1N6C6-F1
#
_entry.id   AF-A0A3M1N6C6-F1
#
_cell.length_a   1.000
_cell.length_b   1.000
_cell.length_c   1.000
_cell.angle_alpha   90.00
_cell.angle_beta   90.00
_cell.angle_gamma   90.00
#
_symmetry.space_group_name_H-M   'P 1'
#
loop_
_entity.id
_entity.type
_entity.pdbx_description
1 polymer ?
#
loop_
_entity_poly.entity_id
_entity_poly.type
_entity_poly.pdbx_seq_one_letter_code
_entity_poly.pdbx_strand_id
1 'polypeptide(L)'
;LYNPTDQPVDLQGWSVWYQLNESSEAALVYRWTEHVLLPPHGYTLLVHAEQDVGATPDAAFEQALNLAYGGLQLRQRDGTPVDSLGWGAKAPAAFTEGQPAPALKNGQILARQPGQSIGNGVDSDDNAADFAVLDTPAPQNSGSPLVPPFAPGLTLQVEAPQSAAPGSEFTYRITVKNVAAENLTGVQVAFSLSPEVTVTDAPAGVTVSEENTLTWEVGTLPAGESAALELPVSLPWTYFTAAVRSARASAENWQGYAFAAPAFTEVAGGVIPIATARTLQDAELTLEGTATMYTGGYYAGGGNTKFYIQDESGGIQVQVFGGEGTVNVNIGARVRVHGVIGAYRGAAQIVPVTVPDDVEILAAPVDNAPVAPRPAAPGEAQSEDMEGLLLQVDGLITRIDEFTYSYEIDLTGEDGETLTLYVDKLTNINVEAFQPGQHMRAIGILEERDGQRKLYPRTQSDLQEIFPPELRLQTNAPLNAQPGDTVQVTLTAFNHLPDTV
;
A
#
# COMPACT_ATOMS: atom_id res chain seq x y z
N LEU A 1 22.76 -20.38 2.47
CA LEU A 1 23.04 -21.60 1.67
C LEU A 1 24.21 -21.31 0.74
N TYR A 2 24.98 -22.32 0.36
CA TYR A 2 26.10 -22.20 -0.59
C TYR A 2 25.88 -23.19 -1.73
N ASN A 3 26.18 -22.79 -2.97
CA ASN A 3 26.09 -23.67 -4.14
C ASN A 3 27.48 -24.12 -4.58
N PRO A 4 27.84 -25.41 -4.38
CA PRO A 4 29.15 -25.93 -4.74
C PRO A 4 29.30 -26.24 -6.24
N THR A 5 28.29 -26.00 -7.07
CA THR A 5 28.31 -26.35 -8.50
C THR A 5 28.75 -25.18 -9.38
N ASP A 6 29.12 -25.50 -10.63
CA ASP A 6 29.52 -24.53 -11.65
C ASP A 6 28.33 -23.82 -12.34
N GLN A 7 27.09 -24.14 -11.97
CA GLN A 7 25.89 -23.55 -12.57
C GLN A 7 24.98 -22.90 -11.53
N PRO A 8 24.28 -21.81 -11.88
CA PRO A 8 23.27 -21.25 -10.99
C PRO A 8 22.13 -22.25 -10.79
N VAL A 9 21.62 -22.30 -9.56
CA VAL A 9 20.46 -23.13 -9.20
C VAL A 9 19.26 -22.21 -9.01
N ASP A 10 18.18 -22.46 -9.74
CA ASP A 10 16.90 -21.78 -9.50
C ASP A 10 16.19 -22.41 -8.30
N LEU A 11 15.98 -21.59 -7.27
CA LEU A 11 15.35 -21.99 -6.02
C LEU A 11 13.82 -21.92 -6.07
N GLN A 12 13.19 -21.52 -7.18
CA GLN A 12 11.74 -21.43 -7.24
C GLN A 12 11.06 -22.74 -6.80
N GLY A 13 10.20 -22.63 -5.79
CA GLY A 13 9.47 -23.72 -5.17
C GLY A 13 10.27 -24.52 -4.11
N TRP A 14 11.58 -24.31 -3.98
CA TRP A 14 12.37 -24.91 -2.91
C TRP A 14 11.98 -24.31 -1.56
N SER A 15 12.30 -25.04 -0.48
CA SER A 15 11.99 -24.58 0.87
C SER A 15 13.00 -25.04 1.90
N VAL A 16 13.15 -24.24 2.96
CA VAL A 16 13.91 -24.58 4.16
C VAL A 16 12.93 -24.92 5.26
N TRP A 17 13.15 -26.05 5.92
CA TRP A 17 12.33 -26.54 7.03
C TRP A 17 13.16 -26.66 8.29
N TYR A 18 12.52 -26.48 9.43
CA TYR A 18 13.11 -26.58 10.75
C TYR A 18 12.36 -27.60 11.60
N GLN A 19 13.07 -28.44 12.33
CA GLN A 19 12.50 -29.29 13.36
C GLN A 19 13.32 -29.16 14.64
N LEU A 20 12.64 -28.85 15.76
CA LEU A 20 13.33 -28.61 17.04
C LEU A 20 13.92 -29.90 17.64
N ASN A 21 13.18 -31.01 17.62
CA ASN A 21 13.59 -32.33 18.12
C ASN A 21 12.63 -33.42 17.59
N GLU A 22 12.91 -34.68 17.90
CA GLU A 22 12.12 -35.86 17.48
C GLU A 22 10.60 -35.78 17.77
N SER A 23 10.22 -35.12 18.86
CA SER A 23 8.81 -34.99 19.26
C SER A 23 8.12 -33.76 18.68
N SER A 24 8.85 -32.88 18.00
CA SER A 24 8.31 -31.65 17.41
C SER A 24 7.94 -31.86 15.96
N GLU A 25 6.88 -31.21 15.49
CA GLU A 25 6.58 -31.17 14.05
C GLU A 25 7.57 -30.27 13.30
N ALA A 26 7.74 -30.54 12.01
CA ALA A 26 8.55 -29.71 11.13
C ALA A 26 7.80 -28.41 10.79
N ALA A 27 8.44 -27.27 11.02
CA ALA A 27 7.95 -25.96 10.67
C ALA A 27 8.64 -25.45 9.38
N LEU A 28 7.89 -24.75 8.53
CA LEU A 28 8.46 -24.06 7.38
C LEU A 28 9.25 -22.84 7.87
N VAL A 29 10.52 -22.72 7.45
CA VAL A 29 11.33 -21.53 7.70
C VAL A 29 11.12 -20.53 6.56
N TYR A 30 11.31 -20.99 5.32
CA TYR A 30 11.22 -20.12 4.16
C TYR A 30 10.89 -20.93 2.89
N ARG A 31 10.17 -20.33 1.96
CA ARG A 31 9.90 -20.88 0.63
C ARG A 31 10.14 -19.80 -0.41
N TRP A 32 10.95 -20.10 -1.42
CA TRP A 32 11.08 -19.25 -2.60
C TRP A 32 9.86 -19.48 -3.49
N THR A 33 8.99 -18.49 -3.61
CA THR A 33 7.81 -18.54 -4.48
C THR A 33 8.08 -18.01 -5.88
N GLU A 34 9.20 -17.29 -6.04
CA GLU A 34 9.63 -16.62 -7.28
C GLU A 34 10.93 -17.23 -7.79
N HIS A 35 11.30 -16.89 -9.04
CA HIS A 35 12.58 -17.23 -9.65
C HIS A 35 13.73 -16.51 -8.93
N VAL A 36 14.50 -17.26 -8.15
CA VAL A 36 15.66 -16.76 -7.40
C VAL A 36 16.86 -17.65 -7.68
N LEU A 37 17.89 -17.08 -8.30
CA LEU A 37 19.10 -17.80 -8.65
C LEU A 37 20.10 -17.80 -7.50
N LEU A 38 20.45 -18.98 -7.03
CA LEU A 38 21.59 -19.21 -6.15
C LEU A 38 22.88 -19.24 -7.01
N PRO A 39 23.82 -18.28 -6.84
CA PRO A 39 25.00 -18.19 -7.70
C PRO A 39 25.88 -19.44 -7.59
N PRO A 40 26.50 -19.90 -8.70
CA PRO A 40 27.52 -20.94 -8.62
C PRO A 40 28.72 -20.47 -7.82
N HIS A 41 29.24 -21.33 -6.95
CA HIS A 41 30.29 -20.99 -5.99
C HIS A 41 29.92 -19.79 -5.10
N GLY A 42 28.64 -19.49 -4.94
CA GLY A 42 28.17 -18.35 -4.18
C GLY A 42 27.09 -18.72 -3.17
N TYR A 43 26.47 -17.69 -2.61
CA TYR A 43 25.64 -17.82 -1.43
C TYR A 43 24.24 -17.25 -1.66
N THR A 44 23.30 -17.66 -0.82
CA THR A 44 22.11 -16.87 -0.52
C THR A 44 21.98 -16.72 0.99
N LEU A 45 21.63 -15.51 1.42
CA LEU A 45 21.51 -15.11 2.81
C LEU A 45 20.04 -14.98 3.21
N LEU A 46 19.60 -15.84 4.11
CA LEU A 46 18.32 -15.71 4.79
C LEU A 46 18.56 -15.15 6.20
N VAL A 47 17.85 -14.09 6.57
CA VAL A 47 17.99 -13.45 7.89
C VAL A 47 16.65 -13.48 8.61
N HIS A 48 16.66 -13.71 9.92
CA HIS A 48 15.44 -13.62 10.70
C HIS A 48 14.90 -12.19 10.63
N ALA A 49 13.59 -12.01 10.45
CA ALA A 49 12.95 -10.69 10.42
C ALA A 49 13.40 -9.86 11.62
N GLU A 50 13.57 -8.55 11.41
CA GLU A 50 14.01 -7.58 12.43
C GLU A 50 15.45 -7.73 12.95
N GLN A 51 16.26 -8.65 12.41
CA GLN A 51 17.67 -8.76 12.74
C GLN A 51 18.55 -8.04 11.72
N ASP A 52 19.51 -7.24 12.21
CA ASP A 52 20.60 -6.70 11.41
C ASP A 52 21.87 -7.55 11.64
N VAL A 53 22.37 -8.17 10.57
CA VAL A 53 23.57 -9.01 10.58
C VAL A 53 24.77 -8.31 9.90
N GLY A 54 24.64 -7.04 9.52
CA GLY A 54 25.69 -6.27 8.84
C GLY A 54 25.88 -6.62 7.36
N ALA A 55 24.94 -7.33 6.75
CA ALA A 55 24.91 -7.63 5.32
C ALA A 55 23.46 -7.62 4.81
N THR A 56 23.26 -7.17 3.57
CA THR A 56 21.95 -7.16 2.92
C THR A 56 21.44 -8.60 2.75
N PRO A 57 20.29 -8.98 3.33
CA PRO A 57 19.73 -10.32 3.15
C PRO A 57 19.22 -10.52 1.72
N ASP A 58 19.26 -11.75 1.22
CA ASP A 58 18.52 -12.11 0.01
C ASP A 58 17.02 -12.27 0.31
N ALA A 59 16.68 -12.77 1.49
CA ALA A 59 15.32 -12.76 1.99
C ALA A 59 15.26 -12.83 3.52
N ALA A 60 14.08 -12.56 4.07
CA ALA A 60 13.81 -12.64 5.51
C ALA A 60 12.87 -13.79 5.85
N PHE A 61 12.98 -14.33 7.07
CA PHE A 61 12.09 -15.37 7.63
C PHE A 61 11.71 -15.07 9.08
N GLU A 62 10.59 -15.61 9.57
CA GLU A 62 10.11 -15.34 10.95
C GLU A 62 10.25 -16.54 11.89
N GLN A 63 10.49 -17.74 11.36
CA GLN A 63 10.59 -18.95 12.16
C GLN A 63 11.80 -18.88 13.10
N ALA A 64 11.56 -18.73 14.39
CA ALA A 64 12.62 -18.75 15.41
C ALA A 64 13.38 -20.10 15.41
N LEU A 65 14.71 -20.04 15.53
CA LEU A 65 15.61 -21.19 15.54
C LEU A 65 16.30 -21.31 16.90
N ASN A 66 16.40 -22.53 17.45
CA ASN A 66 17.05 -22.77 18.74
C ASN A 66 18.57 -22.97 18.58
N LEU A 67 19.38 -22.24 19.34
CA LEU A 67 20.84 -22.34 19.24
C LEU A 67 21.42 -23.65 19.83
N ALA A 68 20.78 -24.21 20.85
CA ALA A 68 21.34 -25.35 21.59
C ALA A 68 21.15 -26.70 20.88
N TYR A 69 20.08 -26.84 20.09
CA TYR A 69 19.80 -28.02 19.29
C TYR A 69 18.69 -27.76 18.27
N GLY A 70 18.67 -28.53 17.19
CA GLY A 70 17.64 -28.47 16.16
C GLY A 70 18.08 -29.17 14.88
N GLY A 71 17.24 -29.10 13.85
CA GLY A 71 17.56 -29.59 12.51
C GLY A 71 17.00 -28.67 11.44
N LEU A 72 17.77 -28.42 10.37
CA LEU A 72 17.35 -27.73 9.17
C LEU A 72 17.39 -28.70 7.98
N GLN A 73 16.47 -28.54 7.04
CA GLN A 73 16.46 -29.33 5.81
C GLN A 73 16.10 -28.46 4.63
N LEU A 74 16.95 -28.50 3.60
CA LEU A 74 16.66 -27.91 2.30
C LEU A 74 15.88 -28.93 1.48
N ARG A 75 14.74 -28.52 0.91
CA ARG A 75 13.88 -29.38 0.11
C ARG A 75 13.62 -28.77 -1.26
N GLN A 76 13.61 -29.61 -2.28
CA GLN A 76 13.15 -29.22 -3.62
C GLN A 76 11.64 -29.00 -3.63
N ARG A 77 11.12 -28.55 -4.78
CA ARG A 77 9.69 -28.26 -4.99
C ARG A 77 8.76 -29.45 -4.73
N ASP A 78 9.21 -30.67 -4.99
CA ASP A 78 8.45 -31.91 -4.75
C ASP A 78 8.52 -32.39 -3.28
N GLY A 79 9.26 -31.67 -2.42
CA GLY A 79 9.47 -32.01 -1.02
C GLY A 79 10.66 -32.92 -0.77
N THR A 80 11.38 -33.37 -1.80
CA THR A 80 12.56 -34.21 -1.66
C THR A 80 13.67 -33.45 -0.93
N PRO A 81 14.21 -33.99 0.19
CA PRO A 81 15.38 -33.42 0.84
C PRO A 81 16.59 -33.39 -0.08
N VAL A 82 17.29 -32.26 -0.11
CA VAL A 82 18.55 -32.07 -0.84
C VAL A 82 19.73 -32.18 0.10
N ASP A 83 19.59 -31.61 1.30
CA ASP A 83 20.65 -31.47 2.29
C ASP A 83 20.00 -31.27 3.68
N SER A 84 20.61 -31.80 4.73
CA SER A 84 20.10 -31.74 6.11
C SER A 84 21.20 -31.38 7.10
N LEU A 85 20.90 -30.49 8.05
CA LEU A 85 21.80 -30.07 9.10
C LEU A 85 21.15 -30.25 10.47
N GLY A 86 21.55 -31.28 11.20
CA GLY A 86 21.23 -31.48 12.60
C GLY A 86 22.33 -30.94 13.51
N TRP A 87 21.97 -30.24 14.59
CA TRP A 87 22.94 -29.79 15.59
C TRP A 87 22.47 -30.04 17.03
N GLY A 88 23.45 -30.21 17.91
CA GLY A 88 23.23 -30.39 19.34
C GLY A 88 22.67 -31.76 19.72
N ALA A 89 22.62 -32.02 21.04
CA ALA A 89 22.33 -33.35 21.58
C ALA A 89 20.90 -33.87 21.35
N LYS A 90 20.01 -33.02 20.83
CA LYS A 90 18.60 -33.36 20.55
C LYS A 90 18.21 -33.12 19.09
N ALA A 91 19.20 -33.08 18.19
CA ALA A 91 18.95 -32.98 16.76
C ALA A 91 17.99 -34.09 16.30
N PRO A 92 16.95 -33.78 15.50
CA PRO A 92 16.07 -34.79 14.96
C PRO A 92 16.76 -35.60 13.86
N ALA A 93 16.63 -36.92 13.90
CA ALA A 93 17.28 -37.87 12.99
C ALA A 93 16.87 -37.66 11.54
N ALA A 94 15.60 -37.28 11.27
CA ALA A 94 15.13 -37.00 9.92
C ALA A 94 15.74 -35.73 9.29
N PHE A 95 16.43 -34.91 10.08
CA PHE A 95 17.08 -33.66 9.69
C PHE A 95 18.60 -33.70 9.98
N THR A 96 19.15 -34.87 10.30
CA THR A 96 20.57 -35.03 10.66
C THR A 96 21.22 -36.03 9.72
N GLU A 97 22.30 -35.62 9.07
CA GLU A 97 23.18 -36.53 8.34
C GLU A 97 24.27 -37.02 9.30
N GLY A 98 24.45 -38.34 9.40
CA GLY A 98 25.45 -38.94 10.27
C GLY A 98 25.31 -38.53 11.73
N GLN A 99 26.35 -37.90 12.30
CA GLN A 99 26.32 -37.37 13.65
C GLN A 99 25.96 -35.87 13.66
N PRO A 100 25.24 -35.38 14.67
CA PRO A 100 24.86 -33.98 14.72
C PRO A 100 26.08 -33.08 14.93
N ALA A 101 26.05 -31.93 14.26
CA ALA A 101 27.01 -30.86 14.45
C ALA A 101 27.00 -30.31 15.90
N PRO A 102 28.07 -29.62 16.34
CA PRO A 102 28.10 -29.04 17.68
C PRO A 102 27.00 -27.98 17.89
N ALA A 103 26.56 -27.83 19.14
CA ALA A 103 25.60 -26.80 19.54
C ALA A 103 26.20 -25.38 19.46
N LEU A 104 25.35 -24.39 19.17
CA LEU A 104 25.74 -22.98 19.11
C LEU A 104 25.50 -22.24 20.42
N LYS A 105 26.25 -21.15 20.61
CA LYS A 105 25.97 -20.10 21.58
C LYS A 105 25.75 -18.78 20.87
N ASN A 106 25.19 -17.81 21.60
CA ASN A 106 25.01 -16.47 21.08
C ASN A 106 26.34 -15.86 20.60
N GLY A 107 26.34 -15.26 19.40
CA GLY A 107 27.52 -14.69 18.75
C GLY A 107 28.40 -15.67 17.98
N GLN A 108 28.08 -16.97 17.98
CA GLN A 108 28.81 -17.98 17.20
C GLN A 108 28.08 -18.33 15.90
N ILE A 109 28.82 -18.89 14.95
CA ILE A 109 28.27 -19.47 13.72
C ILE A 109 28.61 -20.95 13.62
N LEU A 110 27.74 -21.69 12.95
CA LEU A 110 28.00 -23.06 12.52
C LEU A 110 28.26 -23.04 11.02
N ALA A 111 29.53 -23.23 10.62
CA ALA A 111 29.97 -23.09 9.23
C ALA A 111 30.33 -24.45 8.65
N ARG A 112 29.76 -24.76 7.47
CA ARG A 112 30.16 -25.94 6.68
C ARG A 112 31.60 -25.77 6.19
N GLN A 113 32.40 -26.82 6.21
CA GLN A 113 33.79 -26.83 5.77
C GLN A 113 33.88 -26.87 4.23
N PRO A 114 35.07 -26.60 3.65
CA PRO A 114 36.27 -26.03 4.27
C PRO A 114 36.17 -24.52 4.52
N GLY A 115 35.26 -23.83 3.82
CA GLY A 115 35.15 -22.36 3.82
C GLY A 115 36.31 -21.67 3.10
N GLN A 116 36.51 -20.39 3.41
CA GLN A 116 37.60 -19.57 2.84
C GLN A 116 37.54 -19.53 1.30
N SER A 117 38.69 -19.50 0.63
CA SER A 117 38.80 -19.41 -0.84
C SER A 117 38.38 -20.67 -1.61
N ILE A 118 38.00 -21.74 -0.91
CA ILE A 118 37.62 -23.03 -1.50
C ILE A 118 36.08 -23.22 -1.45
N GLY A 119 35.36 -22.34 -0.74
CA GLY A 119 33.91 -22.41 -0.58
C GLY A 119 33.45 -23.41 0.49
N ASN A 120 32.15 -23.48 0.74
CA ASN A 120 31.54 -24.28 1.81
C ASN A 120 30.87 -25.55 1.26
N GLY A 121 31.58 -26.30 0.42
CA GLY A 121 31.02 -27.40 -0.37
C GLY A 121 31.31 -28.82 0.12
N VAL A 122 31.98 -29.02 1.26
CA VAL A 122 32.23 -30.37 1.76
C VAL A 122 30.94 -30.94 2.34
N ASP A 123 30.59 -32.12 1.89
CA ASP A 123 29.42 -32.88 2.31
C ASP A 123 29.83 -34.36 2.34
N SER A 124 29.94 -34.93 3.54
CA SER A 124 30.34 -36.31 3.76
C SER A 124 29.20 -37.17 4.31
N ASP A 125 27.98 -36.65 4.24
CA ASP A 125 26.80 -37.19 4.92
C ASP A 125 27.00 -37.32 6.45
N ASP A 126 27.81 -36.44 7.07
CA ASP A 126 28.03 -36.38 8.52
C ASP A 126 28.21 -34.94 9.01
N ASN A 127 27.15 -34.39 9.62
CA ASN A 127 27.13 -32.98 10.05
C ASN A 127 28.21 -32.64 11.08
N ALA A 128 28.67 -33.59 11.89
CA ALA A 128 29.76 -33.38 12.85
C ALA A 128 31.13 -33.27 12.18
N ALA A 129 31.31 -33.92 11.03
CA ALA A 129 32.52 -33.81 10.21
C ALA A 129 32.49 -32.54 9.35
N ASP A 130 31.32 -32.20 8.82
CA ASP A 130 31.16 -31.16 7.82
C ASP A 130 31.05 -29.76 8.42
N PHE A 131 30.61 -29.61 9.69
CA PHE A 131 30.39 -28.31 10.30
C PHE A 131 31.28 -28.03 11.51
N ALA A 132 31.77 -26.80 11.60
CA ALA A 132 32.55 -26.31 12.73
C ALA A 132 31.96 -25.02 13.31
N VAL A 133 32.12 -24.85 14.63
CA VAL A 133 31.74 -23.61 15.33
C VAL A 133 32.84 -22.58 15.17
N LEU A 134 32.48 -21.38 14.75
CA LEU A 134 33.38 -20.22 14.67
C LEU A 134 32.82 -19.06 15.51
N ASP A 135 33.70 -18.23 16.05
CA ASP A 135 33.34 -17.11 16.94
C ASP A 135 33.15 -15.78 16.19
N THR A 136 33.27 -15.77 14.87
CA THR A 136 33.15 -14.56 14.06
C THR A 136 32.20 -14.81 12.88
N PRO A 137 30.97 -14.29 12.95
CA PRO A 137 30.05 -14.29 11.82
C PRO A 137 30.60 -13.49 10.63
N ALA A 138 30.44 -14.02 9.43
CA ALA A 138 30.72 -13.35 8.18
C ALA A 138 29.60 -13.68 7.17
N PRO A 139 28.41 -13.07 7.31
CA PRO A 139 27.28 -13.37 6.44
C PRO A 139 27.57 -13.00 4.98
N GLN A 140 27.16 -13.86 4.06
CA GLN A 140 27.39 -13.73 2.62
C GLN A 140 26.08 -13.95 1.87
N ASN A 141 25.80 -13.06 0.93
CA ASN A 141 24.61 -13.05 0.08
C ASN A 141 24.96 -13.34 -1.39
N SER A 142 23.98 -13.26 -2.28
CA SER A 142 24.17 -13.52 -3.72
C SER A 142 25.18 -12.60 -4.43
N GLY A 143 25.45 -11.41 -3.89
CA GLY A 143 26.46 -10.48 -4.40
C GLY A 143 27.85 -10.64 -3.78
N SER A 144 28.03 -11.57 -2.86
CA SER A 144 29.33 -11.82 -2.24
C SER A 144 30.31 -12.45 -3.23
N PRO A 145 31.63 -12.31 -3.02
CA PRO A 145 32.62 -12.93 -3.89
C PRO A 145 32.40 -14.43 -4.02
N LEU A 146 32.44 -14.92 -5.25
CA LEU A 146 32.32 -16.35 -5.56
C LEU A 146 33.60 -17.08 -5.11
N VAL A 147 33.44 -18.21 -4.43
CA VAL A 147 34.52 -19.01 -3.85
C VAL A 147 34.27 -20.51 -4.11
N PRO A 148 35.10 -21.20 -4.90
CA PRO A 148 36.28 -20.67 -5.59
C PRO A 148 35.90 -19.69 -6.72
N PRO A 149 36.74 -18.67 -6.99
CA PRO A 149 36.44 -17.69 -8.02
C PRO A 149 36.60 -18.28 -9.42
N PHE A 150 35.75 -17.83 -10.35
CA PHE A 150 35.98 -18.03 -11.79
C PHE A 150 37.19 -17.21 -12.27
N ALA A 151 37.64 -17.49 -13.50
CA ALA A 151 38.61 -16.61 -14.16
C ALA A 151 38.07 -15.16 -14.24
N PRO A 152 38.91 -14.13 -14.09
CA PRO A 152 38.48 -12.73 -14.17
C PRO A 152 37.64 -12.47 -15.43
N GLY A 153 36.49 -11.82 -15.25
CA GLY A 153 35.52 -11.58 -16.32
C GLY A 153 34.70 -10.34 -16.04
N LEU A 154 33.44 -10.52 -15.65
CA LEU A 154 32.53 -9.42 -15.37
C LEU A 154 32.41 -9.15 -13.87
N THR A 155 32.08 -7.90 -13.52
CA THR A 155 31.50 -7.53 -12.22
C THR A 155 30.18 -6.80 -12.45
N LEU A 156 29.22 -6.97 -11.54
CA LEU A 156 27.89 -6.40 -11.66
C LEU A 156 27.52 -5.64 -10.38
N GLN A 157 26.86 -4.51 -10.55
CA GLN A 157 26.33 -3.70 -9.44
C GLN A 157 24.93 -3.23 -9.81
N VAL A 158 24.03 -3.25 -8.82
CA VAL A 158 22.70 -2.67 -8.91
C VAL A 158 22.59 -1.55 -7.89
N GLU A 159 22.16 -0.38 -8.34
CA GLU A 159 21.87 0.78 -7.50
C GLU A 159 20.37 1.09 -7.57
N ALA A 160 19.79 1.30 -6.40
CA ALA A 160 18.39 1.59 -6.19
C ALA A 160 18.24 2.65 -5.08
N PRO A 161 17.19 3.49 -5.11
CA PRO A 161 16.84 4.28 -3.95
C PRO A 161 16.47 3.37 -2.77
N GLN A 162 16.84 3.77 -1.56
CA GLN A 162 16.49 3.00 -0.35
C GLN A 162 14.99 3.05 -0.04
N SER A 163 14.34 4.17 -0.37
CA SER A 163 12.90 4.35 -0.21
C SER A 163 12.30 5.14 -1.37
N ALA A 164 11.00 4.95 -1.60
CA ALA A 164 10.20 5.67 -2.59
C ALA A 164 8.77 5.84 -2.10
N ALA A 165 8.08 6.88 -2.58
CA ALA A 165 6.66 7.04 -2.30
C ALA A 165 5.82 6.11 -3.22
N PRO A 166 4.65 5.63 -2.77
CA PRO A 166 3.71 4.95 -3.66
C PRO A 166 3.33 5.82 -4.86
N GLY A 167 3.08 5.20 -6.01
CA GLY A 167 2.74 5.90 -7.24
C GLY A 167 3.87 6.70 -7.89
N SER A 168 5.05 6.77 -7.27
CA SER A 168 6.19 7.50 -7.81
C SER A 168 6.90 6.74 -8.93
N GLU A 169 7.69 7.48 -9.69
CA GLU A 169 8.61 6.94 -10.68
C GLU A 169 10.05 7.18 -10.24
N PHE A 170 10.94 6.23 -10.53
CA PHE A 170 12.38 6.39 -10.34
C PHE A 170 13.14 5.51 -11.34
N THR A 171 14.47 5.54 -11.27
CA THR A 171 15.34 4.79 -12.17
C THR A 171 16.26 3.86 -11.40
N TYR A 172 16.23 2.57 -11.73
CA TYR A 172 17.27 1.64 -11.31
C TYR A 172 18.50 1.78 -12.20
N ARG A 173 19.69 1.67 -11.61
CA ARG A 173 20.94 1.72 -12.35
C ARG A 173 21.71 0.42 -12.23
N ILE A 174 21.89 -0.27 -13.36
CA ILE A 174 22.59 -1.55 -13.43
C ILE A 174 23.91 -1.34 -14.16
N THR A 175 25.04 -1.54 -13.48
CA THR A 175 26.38 -1.34 -14.06
C THR A 175 27.10 -2.67 -14.18
N VAL A 176 27.54 -2.99 -15.40
CA VAL A 176 28.42 -4.13 -15.69
C VAL A 176 29.79 -3.63 -16.10
N LYS A 177 30.84 -4.26 -15.60
CA LYS A 177 32.23 -3.92 -15.92
C LYS A 177 33.00 -5.16 -16.35
N ASN A 178 33.81 -5.02 -17.39
CA ASN A 178 34.78 -6.04 -17.77
C ASN A 178 36.10 -5.81 -17.01
N VAL A 179 36.45 -6.74 -16.12
CA VAL A 179 37.71 -6.75 -15.37
C VAL A 179 38.73 -7.75 -15.91
N ALA A 180 38.41 -8.45 -17.00
CA ALA A 180 39.37 -9.25 -17.73
C ALA A 180 40.37 -8.38 -18.50
N ALA A 181 41.48 -9.00 -18.91
CA ALA A 181 42.47 -8.36 -19.76
C ALA A 181 42.06 -8.30 -21.24
N GLU A 182 41.02 -9.04 -21.63
CA GLU A 182 40.53 -9.19 -23.00
C GLU A 182 39.13 -8.61 -23.17
N ASN A 183 38.73 -8.34 -24.41
CA ASN A 183 37.37 -7.93 -24.72
C ASN A 183 36.41 -9.10 -24.53
N LEU A 184 35.27 -8.85 -23.90
CA LEU A 184 34.19 -9.83 -23.75
C LEU A 184 33.11 -9.57 -24.80
N THR A 185 32.63 -10.63 -25.45
CA THR A 185 31.64 -10.57 -26.53
C THR A 185 30.36 -11.27 -26.14
N GLY A 186 29.23 -10.82 -26.67
CA GLY A 186 27.91 -11.35 -26.30
C GLY A 186 27.64 -11.19 -24.80
N VAL A 187 28.05 -10.07 -24.24
CA VAL A 187 27.79 -9.73 -22.84
C VAL A 187 26.29 -9.49 -22.68
N GLN A 188 25.70 -10.21 -21.74
CA GLN A 188 24.30 -10.15 -21.40
C GLN A 188 24.15 -10.00 -19.89
N VAL A 189 23.19 -9.19 -19.46
CA VAL A 189 22.77 -9.06 -18.05
C VAL A 189 21.32 -9.50 -17.92
N ALA A 190 21.00 -10.31 -16.92
CA ALA A 190 19.63 -10.72 -16.62
C ALA A 190 19.31 -10.50 -15.14
N PHE A 191 18.10 -10.07 -14.83
CA PHE A 191 17.61 -9.82 -13.46
C PHE A 191 16.08 -9.89 -13.42
N SER A 192 15.51 -10.03 -12.23
CA SER A 192 14.05 -9.97 -12.01
C SER A 192 13.68 -8.76 -11.15
N LEU A 193 12.52 -8.17 -11.45
CA LEU A 193 11.88 -7.17 -10.61
C LEU A 193 10.71 -7.79 -9.85
N SER A 194 10.34 -7.20 -8.71
CA SER A 194 9.06 -7.48 -8.06
C SER A 194 7.90 -7.36 -9.08
N PRO A 195 6.88 -8.24 -9.03
CA PRO A 195 5.79 -8.26 -10.01
C PRO A 195 4.95 -6.97 -10.00
N GLU A 196 4.93 -6.23 -8.89
CA GLU A 196 4.20 -4.97 -8.77
C GLU A 196 4.91 -3.80 -9.48
N VAL A 197 6.21 -3.90 -9.76
CA VAL A 197 6.99 -2.83 -10.40
C VAL A 197 6.75 -2.84 -11.91
N THR A 198 6.39 -1.69 -12.47
CA THR A 198 6.18 -1.55 -13.92
C THR A 198 7.35 -0.82 -14.57
N VAL A 199 7.88 -1.36 -15.66
CA VAL A 199 8.88 -0.67 -16.48
C VAL A 199 8.15 0.33 -17.39
N THR A 200 8.48 1.62 -17.28
CA THR A 200 7.76 2.68 -18.02
C THR A 200 8.27 2.87 -19.44
N ASP A 201 9.58 2.76 -19.63
CA ASP A 201 10.24 2.80 -20.94
C ASP A 201 11.42 1.82 -20.94
N ALA A 202 11.33 0.76 -21.74
CA ALA A 202 12.38 -0.25 -21.82
C ALA A 202 13.52 0.27 -22.72
N PRO A 203 14.75 0.47 -22.19
CA PRO A 203 15.85 0.98 -22.99
C PRO A 203 16.27 0.03 -24.11
N ALA A 204 17.02 0.55 -25.09
CA ALA A 204 17.50 -0.26 -26.22
C ALA A 204 18.31 -1.48 -25.76
N GLY A 205 18.02 -2.65 -26.35
CA GLY A 205 18.65 -3.91 -26.01
C GLY A 205 18.08 -4.60 -24.77
N VAL A 206 17.05 -4.02 -24.14
CA VAL A 206 16.34 -4.65 -23.02
C VAL A 206 15.08 -5.36 -23.51
N THR A 207 14.90 -6.61 -23.09
CA THR A 207 13.66 -7.36 -23.25
C THR A 207 13.06 -7.66 -21.89
N VAL A 208 11.76 -7.46 -21.73
CA VAL A 208 11.01 -7.72 -20.50
C VAL A 208 10.06 -8.89 -20.75
N SER A 209 10.09 -9.92 -19.90
CA SER A 209 9.16 -11.06 -19.96
C SER A 209 7.84 -10.76 -19.24
N GLU A 210 6.85 -11.65 -19.38
CA GLU A 210 5.58 -11.57 -18.63
C GLU A 210 5.75 -11.75 -17.11
N GLU A 211 6.85 -12.34 -16.67
CA GLU A 211 7.16 -12.60 -15.25
C GLU A 211 8.14 -11.56 -14.68
N ASN A 212 8.19 -10.34 -15.24
CA ASN A 212 9.09 -9.26 -14.83
C ASN A 212 10.58 -9.68 -14.78
N THR A 213 10.98 -10.62 -15.64
CA THR A 213 12.39 -10.95 -15.86
C THR A 213 12.91 -10.16 -17.04
N LEU A 214 13.99 -9.42 -16.82
CA LEU A 214 14.62 -8.57 -17.80
C LEU A 214 15.92 -9.19 -18.29
N THR A 215 16.19 -8.99 -19.57
CA THR A 215 17.46 -9.34 -20.20
C THR A 215 17.96 -8.13 -20.98
N TRP A 216 19.21 -7.74 -20.74
CA TRP A 216 19.87 -6.62 -21.39
C TRP A 216 21.07 -7.13 -22.20
N GLU A 217 20.98 -6.96 -23.52
CA GLU A 217 22.05 -7.26 -24.47
C GLU A 217 23.05 -6.10 -24.54
N VAL A 218 24.19 -6.26 -23.88
CA VAL A 218 25.27 -5.25 -23.84
C VAL A 218 26.16 -5.36 -25.09
N GLY A 219 26.31 -6.57 -25.64
CA GLY A 219 27.12 -6.83 -26.82
C GLY A 219 28.61 -6.99 -26.48
N THR A 220 29.49 -6.20 -27.10
CA THR A 220 30.94 -6.29 -26.83
C THR A 220 31.35 -5.26 -25.79
N LEU A 221 31.99 -5.70 -24.71
CA LEU A 221 32.52 -4.84 -23.66
C LEU A 221 34.06 -4.92 -23.63
N PRO A 222 34.78 -3.85 -24.02
CA PRO A 222 36.23 -3.84 -24.03
C PRO A 222 36.85 -4.05 -22.64
N ALA A 223 38.09 -4.51 -22.59
CA ALA A 223 38.83 -4.71 -21.34
C ALA A 223 38.88 -3.42 -20.51
N GLY A 224 38.49 -3.50 -19.24
CA GLY A 224 38.49 -2.37 -18.30
C GLY A 224 37.29 -1.42 -18.39
N GLU A 225 36.47 -1.53 -19.45
CA GLU A 225 35.32 -0.66 -19.69
C GLU A 225 34.05 -1.10 -18.93
N SER A 226 33.12 -0.16 -18.79
CA SER A 226 31.83 -0.36 -18.15
C SER A 226 30.68 0.05 -19.07
N ALA A 227 29.56 -0.65 -18.93
CA ALA A 227 28.27 -0.25 -19.47
C ALA A 227 27.28 -0.08 -18.32
N ALA A 228 26.38 0.89 -18.45
CA ALA A 228 25.31 1.12 -17.48
C ALA A 228 23.94 1.16 -18.18
N LEU A 229 22.96 0.54 -17.53
CA LEU A 229 21.55 0.58 -17.89
C LEU A 229 20.82 1.46 -16.86
N GLU A 230 20.16 2.50 -17.36
CA GLU A 230 19.22 3.33 -16.60
C GLU A 230 17.81 2.82 -16.92
N LEU A 231 17.17 2.13 -15.98
CA LEU A 231 15.86 1.50 -16.16
C LEU A 231 14.78 2.29 -15.41
N PRO A 232 13.97 3.11 -16.12
CA PRO A 232 12.87 3.84 -15.49
C PRO A 232 11.72 2.89 -15.15
N VAL A 233 11.18 3.05 -13.95
CA VAL A 233 10.09 2.26 -13.40
C VAL A 233 9.06 3.13 -12.70
N SER A 234 7.82 2.65 -12.64
CA SER A 234 6.72 3.24 -11.85
C SER A 234 6.23 2.24 -10.80
N LEU A 235 5.87 2.76 -9.64
CA LEU A 235 5.34 1.99 -8.51
C LEU A 235 3.80 2.04 -8.45
N PRO A 236 3.14 1.01 -7.92
CA PRO A 236 1.73 1.07 -7.57
C PRO A 236 1.51 2.03 -6.39
N TRP A 237 0.24 2.36 -6.16
CA TRP A 237 -0.22 3.16 -5.02
C TRP A 237 -0.41 2.32 -3.76
N THR A 238 0.47 1.36 -3.48
CA THR A 238 0.40 0.50 -2.28
C THR A 238 1.76 0.44 -1.61
N TYR A 239 1.77 0.13 -0.31
CA TYR A 239 3.02 -0.13 0.41
C TYR A 239 3.53 -1.54 0.13
N PHE A 240 4.82 -1.66 -0.15
CA PHE A 240 5.53 -2.92 -0.36
C PHE A 240 7.05 -2.70 -0.42
N THR A 241 7.83 -3.76 -0.51
CA THR A 241 9.28 -3.65 -0.79
C THR A 241 9.55 -4.08 -2.21
N ALA A 242 9.87 -3.12 -3.07
CA ALA A 242 10.32 -3.40 -4.44
C ALA A 242 11.74 -3.98 -4.41
N ALA A 243 12.01 -4.98 -5.23
CA ALA A 243 13.28 -5.67 -5.28
C ALA A 243 13.80 -5.85 -6.70
N VAL A 244 15.11 -5.70 -6.88
CA VAL A 244 15.87 -6.25 -8.00
C VAL A 244 16.59 -7.48 -7.50
N ARG A 245 16.32 -8.64 -8.09
CA ARG A 245 16.86 -9.95 -7.66
C ARG A 245 17.55 -10.67 -8.80
N SER A 246 18.35 -11.67 -8.43
CA SER A 246 18.99 -12.60 -9.37
C SER A 246 19.80 -11.90 -10.47
N ALA A 247 20.30 -10.69 -10.19
CA ALA A 247 21.03 -9.91 -11.16
C ALA A 247 22.35 -10.60 -11.47
N ARG A 248 22.49 -11.05 -12.71
CA ARG A 248 23.64 -11.80 -13.20
C ARG A 248 24.12 -11.30 -14.54
N ALA A 249 25.42 -11.41 -14.78
CA ALA A 249 26.04 -11.13 -16.07
C ALA A 249 26.89 -12.31 -16.56
N SER A 250 26.86 -12.54 -17.87
CA SER A 250 27.64 -13.57 -18.57
C SER A 250 28.12 -13.05 -19.93
N ALA A 251 29.06 -13.76 -20.56
CA ALA A 251 29.52 -13.47 -21.92
C ALA A 251 29.79 -14.77 -22.69
N GLU A 252 29.65 -14.76 -24.01
CA GLU A 252 29.82 -15.96 -24.85
C GLU A 252 31.24 -16.55 -24.79
N ASN A 253 32.24 -15.67 -24.71
CA ASN A 253 33.67 -16.04 -24.68
C ASN A 253 34.24 -16.14 -23.25
N TRP A 254 33.40 -16.16 -22.22
CA TRP A 254 33.81 -16.31 -20.82
C TRP A 254 32.97 -17.36 -20.11
N GLN A 255 33.64 -18.36 -19.54
CA GLN A 255 33.01 -19.44 -18.79
C GLN A 255 32.94 -19.07 -17.31
N GLY A 256 32.03 -18.16 -16.97
CA GLY A 256 31.80 -17.69 -15.61
C GLY A 256 30.56 -16.81 -15.49
N TYR A 257 30.25 -16.41 -14.25
CA TYR A 257 29.13 -15.52 -13.95
C TYR A 257 29.56 -14.42 -12.99
N ALA A 258 28.98 -13.24 -13.17
CA ALA A 258 29.00 -12.19 -12.16
C ALA A 258 27.61 -12.06 -11.57
N PHE A 259 27.50 -11.94 -10.26
CA PHE A 259 26.25 -11.69 -9.56
C PHE A 259 26.34 -10.39 -8.76
N ALA A 260 25.22 -9.68 -8.64
CA ALA A 260 25.10 -8.53 -7.76
C ALA A 260 24.22 -8.90 -6.56
N ALA A 261 24.44 -8.20 -5.44
CA ALA A 261 23.53 -8.29 -4.30
C ALA A 261 22.15 -7.78 -4.71
N PRO A 262 21.08 -8.29 -4.08
CA PRO A 262 19.75 -7.76 -4.34
C PRO A 262 19.68 -6.31 -3.88
N ALA A 263 18.95 -5.52 -4.63
CA ALA A 263 18.66 -4.13 -4.29
C ALA A 263 17.20 -4.03 -3.86
N PHE A 264 16.94 -3.36 -2.75
CA PHE A 264 15.60 -3.17 -2.20
C PHE A 264 15.26 -1.68 -2.12
N THR A 265 14.00 -1.37 -2.42
CA THR A 265 13.42 -0.05 -2.25
C THR A 265 12.15 -0.21 -1.42
N GLU A 266 12.16 0.38 -0.22
CA GLU A 266 10.98 0.43 0.65
C GLU A 266 9.97 1.43 0.08
N VAL A 267 8.81 0.93 -0.35
CA VAL A 267 7.70 1.76 -0.84
C VAL A 267 6.76 1.99 0.33
N ALA A 268 6.89 3.15 0.97
CA ALA A 268 6.15 3.48 2.18
C ALA A 268 5.99 5.00 2.33
N GLY A 269 5.09 5.40 3.22
CA GLY A 269 4.78 6.81 3.46
C GLY A 269 4.20 7.49 2.22
N GLY A 270 4.50 8.78 2.06
CA GLY A 270 3.89 9.60 1.00
C GLY A 270 2.41 9.84 1.24
N VAL A 271 1.72 10.42 0.26
CA VAL A 271 0.29 10.72 0.31
C VAL A 271 -0.36 10.15 -0.95
N ILE A 272 -1.39 9.34 -0.77
CA ILE A 272 -2.14 8.71 -1.86
C ILE A 272 -3.36 9.58 -2.18
N PRO A 273 -3.66 9.86 -3.47
CA PRO A 273 -4.89 10.55 -3.85
C PRO A 273 -6.12 9.79 -3.34
N ILE A 274 -7.07 10.51 -2.74
CA ILE A 274 -8.25 9.90 -2.11
C ILE A 274 -9.06 9.06 -3.11
N ALA A 275 -9.23 9.50 -4.36
CA ALA A 275 -9.92 8.73 -5.38
C ALA A 275 -9.26 7.37 -5.64
N THR A 276 -7.92 7.33 -5.67
CA THR A 276 -7.15 6.09 -5.82
C THR A 276 -7.26 5.22 -4.57
N ALA A 277 -7.16 5.82 -3.38
CA ALA A 277 -7.24 5.08 -2.13
C ALA A 277 -8.57 4.33 -1.97
N ARG A 278 -9.68 4.93 -2.42
CA ARG A 278 -11.01 4.29 -2.41
C ARG A 278 -11.07 2.97 -3.19
N THR A 279 -10.15 2.71 -4.13
CA THR A 279 -10.11 1.45 -4.90
C THR A 279 -9.19 0.39 -4.28
N LEU A 280 -8.45 0.73 -3.22
CA LEU A 280 -7.40 -0.11 -2.64
C LEU A 280 -7.88 -0.77 -1.35
N GLN A 281 -8.91 -1.59 -1.45
CA GLN A 281 -9.49 -2.30 -0.29
C GLN A 281 -8.41 -3.07 0.48
N ASP A 282 -8.46 -2.96 1.82
CA ASP A 282 -7.53 -3.58 2.77
C ASP A 282 -6.08 -3.06 2.72
N ALA A 283 -5.79 -2.05 1.89
CA ALA A 283 -4.47 -1.42 1.86
C ALA A 283 -4.29 -0.48 3.06
N GLU A 284 -3.12 -0.57 3.70
CA GLU A 284 -2.61 0.42 4.64
C GLU A 284 -1.90 1.53 3.86
N LEU A 285 -2.30 2.78 4.09
CA LEU A 285 -1.81 3.95 3.35
C LEU A 285 -1.96 5.24 4.14
N THR A 286 -1.44 6.34 3.58
CA THR A 286 -1.61 7.69 4.13
C THR A 286 -2.35 8.60 3.15
N LEU A 287 -3.33 9.34 3.67
CA LEU A 287 -4.11 10.34 2.95
C LEU A 287 -3.85 11.72 3.54
N GLU A 288 -3.96 12.75 2.71
CA GLU A 288 -4.13 14.13 3.16
C GLU A 288 -5.35 14.74 2.49
N GLY A 289 -6.08 15.54 3.24
CA GLY A 289 -7.21 16.28 2.69
C GLY A 289 -7.64 17.41 3.61
N THR A 290 -8.54 18.23 3.10
CA THR A 290 -9.23 19.24 3.90
C THR A 290 -10.51 18.63 4.45
N ALA A 291 -10.74 18.80 5.76
CA ALA A 291 -11.91 18.27 6.42
C ALA A 291 -13.19 18.92 5.87
N THR A 292 -14.05 18.13 5.23
CA THR A 292 -15.36 18.57 4.73
C THR A 292 -16.45 18.39 5.78
N MET A 293 -16.24 17.56 6.80
CA MET A 293 -17.10 17.39 7.97
C MET A 293 -16.27 17.42 9.25
N TYR A 294 -16.84 17.92 10.35
CA TYR A 294 -16.20 17.90 11.67
C TYR A 294 -16.48 16.61 12.43
N THR A 295 -15.62 16.28 13.40
CA THR A 295 -15.81 15.11 14.28
C THR A 295 -17.05 15.25 15.16
N GLY A 296 -17.87 14.20 15.21
CA GLY A 296 -19.01 14.10 16.13
C GLY A 296 -20.34 14.69 15.62
N GLY A 297 -20.37 15.27 14.41
CA GLY A 297 -21.62 15.76 13.82
C GLY A 297 -22.48 14.67 13.16
N TYR A 298 -21.89 13.53 12.81
CA TYR A 298 -22.61 12.34 12.34
C TYR A 298 -22.39 11.17 13.28
N TYR A 299 -23.38 10.28 13.37
CA TYR A 299 -23.30 9.11 14.23
C TYR A 299 -22.21 8.13 13.75
N ALA A 300 -21.34 7.70 14.68
CA ALA A 300 -20.20 6.79 14.41
C ALA A 300 -20.20 5.52 15.29
N GLY A 301 -21.26 5.29 16.06
CA GLY A 301 -21.26 4.32 17.17
C GLY A 301 -20.74 4.93 18.49
N GLY A 302 -21.13 4.36 19.63
CA GLY A 302 -20.72 4.89 20.94
C GLY A 302 -19.22 4.74 21.17
N GLY A 303 -18.56 5.76 21.73
CA GLY A 303 -17.12 5.80 21.97
C GLY A 303 -16.28 6.12 20.73
N ASN A 304 -16.91 6.29 19.56
CA ASN A 304 -16.24 6.55 18.28
C ASN A 304 -16.53 7.96 17.80
N THR A 305 -15.73 8.42 16.85
CA THR A 305 -16.03 9.61 16.06
C THR A 305 -15.79 9.33 14.59
N LYS A 306 -16.41 10.14 13.72
CA LYS A 306 -16.13 10.13 12.29
C LYS A 306 -16.15 11.53 11.75
N PHE A 307 -15.40 11.73 10.67
CA PHE A 307 -15.34 12.96 9.91
C PHE A 307 -15.02 12.62 8.45
N TYR A 308 -14.92 13.63 7.59
CA TYR A 308 -14.67 13.43 6.16
C TYR A 308 -13.58 14.38 5.72
N ILE A 309 -12.72 13.91 4.83
CA ILE A 309 -11.68 14.71 4.19
C ILE A 309 -11.85 14.63 2.68
N GLN A 310 -11.40 15.68 2.01
CA GLN A 310 -11.42 15.77 0.56
C GLN A 310 -10.12 16.42 0.05
N ASP A 311 -9.59 15.89 -1.04
CA ASP A 311 -8.50 16.46 -1.82
C ASP A 311 -9.00 16.83 -3.23
N GLU A 312 -8.09 17.14 -4.16
CA GLU A 312 -8.47 17.48 -5.54
C GLU A 312 -9.02 16.28 -6.33
N SER A 313 -8.77 15.05 -5.87
CA SER A 313 -9.15 13.82 -6.54
C SER A 313 -10.50 13.27 -6.06
N GLY A 314 -10.83 13.38 -4.77
CA GLY A 314 -11.98 12.72 -4.18
C GLY A 314 -12.18 13.04 -2.70
N GLY A 315 -13.28 12.55 -2.13
CA GLY A 315 -13.55 12.62 -0.71
C GLY A 315 -13.76 11.23 -0.09
N ILE A 316 -13.49 11.10 1.21
CA ILE A 316 -13.61 9.82 1.93
C ILE A 316 -13.99 10.05 3.41
N GLN A 317 -14.73 9.08 3.95
CA GLN A 317 -15.01 9.01 5.38
C GLN A 317 -13.76 8.55 6.14
N VAL A 318 -13.47 9.22 7.25
CA VAL A 318 -12.50 8.76 8.26
C VAL A 318 -13.28 8.24 9.46
N GLN A 319 -13.24 6.93 9.68
CA GLN A 319 -13.91 6.27 10.81
C GLN A 319 -12.89 6.03 11.93
N VAL A 320 -13.10 6.65 13.09
CA VAL A 320 -12.14 6.63 14.20
C VAL A 320 -12.74 5.89 15.40
N PHE A 321 -12.36 4.62 15.56
CA PHE A 321 -12.77 3.82 16.71
C PHE A 321 -12.07 4.29 17.99
N GLY A 322 -12.82 4.48 19.09
CA GLY A 322 -12.25 5.00 20.34
C GLY A 322 -11.80 6.46 20.28
N GLY A 323 -12.13 7.19 19.21
CA GLY A 323 -11.69 8.57 18.99
C GLY A 323 -12.52 9.64 19.71
N GLU A 324 -13.62 9.26 20.38
CA GLU A 324 -14.49 10.22 21.07
C GLU A 324 -13.71 10.95 22.19
N GLY A 325 -13.68 12.28 22.11
CA GLY A 325 -12.98 13.14 23.08
C GLY A 325 -11.46 13.24 22.88
N THR A 326 -10.84 12.40 22.04
CA THR A 326 -9.39 12.42 21.76
C THR A 326 -9.07 12.99 20.38
N VAL A 327 -9.91 12.73 19.37
CA VAL A 327 -9.76 13.25 18.01
C VAL A 327 -10.80 14.34 17.75
N ASN A 328 -10.33 15.57 17.52
CA ASN A 328 -11.18 16.76 17.36
C ASN A 328 -10.80 17.53 16.09
N VAL A 329 -11.48 17.25 14.98
CA VAL A 329 -11.25 17.88 13.67
C VAL A 329 -12.40 18.82 13.34
N ASN A 330 -12.07 20.05 12.98
CA ASN A 330 -13.03 21.06 12.53
C ASN A 330 -13.11 21.08 10.99
N ILE A 331 -14.27 21.46 10.44
CA ILE A 331 -14.41 21.73 8.99
C ILE A 331 -13.35 22.75 8.56
N GLY A 332 -12.68 22.47 7.44
CA GLY A 332 -11.63 23.31 6.87
C GLY A 332 -10.22 23.05 7.40
N ALA A 333 -10.06 22.19 8.41
CA ALA A 333 -8.72 21.78 8.86
C ALA A 333 -8.04 20.92 7.78
N ARG A 334 -6.72 21.09 7.59
CA ARG A 334 -5.93 20.17 6.77
C ARG A 334 -5.44 19.03 7.67
N VAL A 335 -5.73 17.80 7.27
CA VAL A 335 -5.51 16.60 8.08
C VAL A 335 -4.73 15.57 7.26
N ARG A 336 -3.80 14.89 7.92
CA ARG A 336 -3.18 13.66 7.43
C ARG A 336 -3.74 12.48 8.22
N VAL A 337 -4.12 11.42 7.51
CA VAL A 337 -4.65 10.20 8.10
C VAL A 337 -3.85 9.01 7.59
N HIS A 338 -3.19 8.30 8.51
CA HIS A 338 -2.61 6.99 8.24
C HIS A 338 -3.62 5.92 8.65
N GLY A 339 -3.84 4.88 7.85
CA GLY A 339 -4.88 3.91 8.15
C GLY A 339 -5.10 2.86 7.07
N VAL A 340 -6.05 1.97 7.33
CA VAL A 340 -6.45 0.89 6.42
C VAL A 340 -7.76 1.26 5.70
N ILE A 341 -7.81 1.03 4.40
CA ILE A 341 -9.03 1.22 3.60
C ILE A 341 -10.02 0.09 3.85
N GLY A 342 -11.24 0.48 4.19
CA GLY A 342 -12.38 -0.38 4.47
C GLY A 342 -13.60 0.02 3.65
N ALA A 343 -14.61 -0.84 3.66
CA ALA A 343 -15.96 -0.50 3.22
C ALA A 343 -16.96 -0.67 4.37
N TYR A 344 -17.89 0.27 4.50
CA TYR A 344 -19.01 0.17 5.43
C TYR A 344 -20.30 0.57 4.75
N ARG A 345 -21.26 -0.37 4.68
CA ARG A 345 -22.57 -0.17 4.04
C ARG A 345 -22.54 0.34 2.59
N GLY A 346 -21.47 0.02 1.86
CA GLY A 346 -21.26 0.43 0.47
C GLY A 346 -20.26 1.57 0.32
N ALA A 347 -20.08 2.42 1.34
CA ALA A 347 -19.13 3.53 1.27
C ALA A 347 -17.70 3.10 1.61
N ALA A 348 -16.74 3.58 0.82
CA ALA A 348 -15.32 3.50 1.15
C ALA A 348 -14.96 4.41 2.34
N GLN A 349 -14.12 3.91 3.23
CA GLN A 349 -13.65 4.65 4.41
C GLN A 349 -12.17 4.32 4.68
N ILE A 350 -11.48 5.22 5.39
CA ILE A 350 -10.19 4.92 6.01
C ILE A 350 -10.38 4.78 7.52
N VAL A 351 -9.74 3.77 8.11
CA VAL A 351 -9.72 3.51 9.55
C VAL A 351 -8.29 3.66 10.08
N PRO A 352 -8.00 4.61 10.97
CA PRO A 352 -6.67 4.77 11.54
C PRO A 352 -6.22 3.52 12.32
N VAL A 353 -4.92 3.17 12.26
CA VAL A 353 -4.37 1.98 12.93
C VAL A 353 -4.17 2.24 14.42
N THR A 354 -3.60 3.39 14.75
CA THR A 354 -3.24 3.84 16.10
C THR A 354 -3.94 5.16 16.42
N VAL A 355 -4.91 5.13 17.33
CA VAL A 355 -5.67 6.33 17.73
C VAL A 355 -5.11 6.92 19.02
N PRO A 356 -4.86 8.24 19.11
CA PRO A 356 -5.16 9.28 18.12
C PRO A 356 -4.01 9.56 17.12
N ASP A 357 -2.87 8.91 17.27
CA ASP A 357 -1.60 9.29 16.62
C ASP A 357 -1.65 9.31 15.09
N ASP A 358 -2.46 8.44 14.48
CA ASP A 358 -2.62 8.34 13.03
C ASP A 358 -3.58 9.38 12.43
N VAL A 359 -4.11 10.31 13.24
CA VAL A 359 -4.89 11.46 12.77
C VAL A 359 -4.17 12.76 13.14
N GLU A 360 -3.40 13.30 12.19
CA GLU A 360 -2.58 14.50 12.39
C GLU A 360 -3.26 15.73 11.78
N ILE A 361 -3.49 16.76 12.60
CA ILE A 361 -3.97 18.07 12.10
C ILE A 361 -2.76 18.89 11.66
N LEU A 362 -2.54 18.96 10.35
CA LEU A 362 -1.44 19.69 9.72
C LEU A 362 -1.65 21.21 9.78
N ALA A 363 -2.90 21.66 9.66
CA ALA A 363 -3.26 23.06 9.78
C ALA A 363 -4.70 23.22 10.32
N ALA A 364 -4.89 24.20 11.20
CA ALA A 364 -6.21 24.62 11.65
C ALA A 364 -7.03 25.22 10.48
N PRO A 365 -8.37 25.28 10.58
CA PRO A 365 -9.20 25.97 9.60
C PRO A 365 -8.75 27.42 9.43
N VAL A 366 -8.54 27.85 8.19
CA VAL A 366 -8.26 29.25 7.87
C VAL A 366 -9.57 29.91 7.46
N ASP A 367 -9.86 31.08 8.03
CA ASP A 367 -11.05 31.86 7.68
C ASP A 367 -11.11 32.10 6.16
N ASN A 368 -12.22 31.71 5.53
CA ASN A 368 -12.50 31.79 4.08
C ASN A 368 -11.76 30.79 3.16
N ALA A 369 -11.22 29.68 3.67
CA ALA A 369 -10.67 28.59 2.85
C ALA A 369 -11.35 27.19 2.99
N PRO A 370 -12.66 27.05 3.30
CA PRO A 370 -13.27 25.73 3.26
C PRO A 370 -13.34 25.20 1.82
N VAL A 371 -13.39 23.89 1.67
CA VAL A 371 -13.62 23.24 0.37
C VAL A 371 -14.93 23.78 -0.22
N ALA A 372 -14.84 24.34 -1.43
CA ALA A 372 -16.03 24.81 -2.15
C ALA A 372 -16.86 23.59 -2.57
N PRO A 373 -18.19 23.59 -2.34
CA PRO A 373 -19.03 22.48 -2.76
C PRO A 373 -19.09 22.42 -4.29
N ARG A 374 -19.02 21.21 -4.86
CA ARG A 374 -19.16 20.98 -6.29
C ARG A 374 -20.65 21.04 -6.67
N PRO A 375 -21.07 21.94 -7.57
CA PRO A 375 -22.45 21.93 -8.07
C PRO A 375 -22.74 20.62 -8.80
N ALA A 376 -23.90 20.02 -8.54
CA ALA A 376 -24.39 18.84 -9.24
C ALA A 376 -25.92 18.85 -9.32
N ALA A 377 -26.48 18.41 -10.45
CA ALA A 377 -27.89 18.07 -10.51
C ALA A 377 -28.17 16.76 -9.73
N PRO A 378 -29.39 16.54 -9.21
CA PRO A 378 -29.75 15.30 -8.51
C PRO A 378 -29.40 14.01 -9.29
N GLY A 379 -29.58 13.99 -10.61
CA GLY A 379 -29.21 12.85 -11.45
C GLY A 379 -27.69 12.66 -11.59
N GLU A 380 -26.92 13.75 -11.68
CA GLU A 380 -25.45 13.71 -11.75
C GLU A 380 -24.83 13.21 -10.44
N ALA A 381 -25.43 13.56 -9.31
CA ALA A 381 -25.05 13.06 -7.99
C ALA A 381 -25.24 11.54 -7.84
N GLN A 382 -25.84 10.85 -8.80
CA GLN A 382 -25.92 9.39 -8.81
C GLN A 382 -24.65 8.72 -9.36
N SER A 383 -23.66 9.47 -9.84
CA SER A 383 -22.42 8.90 -10.38
C SER A 383 -21.43 8.47 -9.29
N GLU A 384 -20.64 7.42 -9.55
CA GLU A 384 -19.62 6.90 -8.62
C GLU A 384 -18.50 7.91 -8.35
N ASP A 385 -18.15 8.76 -9.32
CA ASP A 385 -17.10 9.79 -9.17
C ASP A 385 -17.49 10.94 -8.22
N MET A 386 -18.77 11.02 -7.86
CA MET A 386 -19.28 12.05 -6.95
C MET A 386 -19.22 11.60 -5.48
N GLU A 387 -19.01 10.31 -5.21
CA GLU A 387 -19.12 9.78 -3.87
C GLU A 387 -18.01 10.32 -2.96
N GLY A 388 -18.37 10.61 -1.71
CA GLY A 388 -17.52 11.24 -0.70
C GLY A 388 -17.26 12.73 -0.90
N LEU A 389 -17.59 13.30 -2.07
CA LEU A 389 -17.42 14.73 -2.33
C LEU A 389 -18.45 15.58 -1.59
N LEU A 390 -18.04 16.80 -1.25
CA LEU A 390 -18.93 17.87 -0.85
C LEU A 390 -19.63 18.46 -2.08
N LEU A 391 -20.94 18.28 -2.18
CA LEU A 391 -21.77 18.74 -3.29
C LEU A 391 -22.70 19.89 -2.89
N GLN A 392 -23.10 20.70 -3.87
CA GLN A 392 -24.23 21.61 -3.80
C GLN A 392 -25.29 21.16 -4.80
N VAL A 393 -26.51 20.93 -4.33
CA VAL A 393 -27.64 20.47 -5.13
C VAL A 393 -28.82 21.40 -4.91
N ASP A 394 -29.42 21.86 -6.01
CA ASP A 394 -30.62 22.68 -6.01
C ASP A 394 -31.80 21.82 -6.47
N GLY A 395 -32.97 21.93 -5.83
CA GLY A 395 -34.15 21.16 -6.24
C GLY A 395 -35.43 21.56 -5.52
N LEU A 396 -36.54 21.01 -6.00
CA LEU A 396 -37.86 21.14 -5.38
C LEU A 396 -38.00 20.09 -4.26
N ILE A 397 -38.41 20.51 -3.06
CA ILE A 397 -38.76 19.61 -1.97
C ILE A 397 -40.04 18.87 -2.34
N THR A 398 -39.97 17.56 -2.50
CA THR A 398 -41.14 16.72 -2.81
C THR A 398 -41.60 15.87 -1.62
N ARG A 399 -40.70 15.57 -0.68
CA ARG A 399 -40.98 14.79 0.53
C ARG A 399 -40.10 15.24 1.68
N ILE A 400 -40.66 15.24 2.89
CA ILE A 400 -39.93 15.36 4.16
C ILE A 400 -40.51 14.31 5.11
N ASP A 401 -39.66 13.39 5.56
CA ASP A 401 -40.03 12.33 6.50
C ASP A 401 -39.11 12.35 7.74
N GLU A 402 -39.67 12.03 8.90
CA GLU A 402 -38.92 11.87 10.14
C GLU A 402 -38.69 10.38 10.45
N PHE A 403 -37.45 10.04 10.79
CA PHE A 403 -37.04 8.73 11.26
C PHE A 403 -36.41 8.83 12.65
N THR A 404 -36.11 7.67 13.25
CA THR A 404 -35.54 7.59 14.61
C THR A 404 -34.26 8.41 14.76
N TYR A 405 -33.38 8.37 13.76
CA TYR A 405 -32.04 8.98 13.83
C TYR A 405 -31.80 10.10 12.81
N SER A 406 -32.75 10.34 11.91
CA SER A 406 -32.59 11.31 10.83
C SER A 406 -33.91 11.92 10.41
N TYR A 407 -33.82 13.04 9.69
CA TYR A 407 -34.85 13.49 8.77
C TYR A 407 -34.38 13.18 7.35
N GLU A 408 -35.28 12.76 6.48
CA GLU A 408 -34.97 12.57 5.06
C GLU A 408 -35.81 13.52 4.21
N ILE A 409 -35.14 14.19 3.25
CA ILE A 409 -35.77 15.16 2.36
C ILE A 409 -35.46 14.76 0.92
N ASP A 410 -36.48 14.61 0.09
CA ASP A 410 -36.28 14.37 -1.34
C ASP A 410 -36.26 15.69 -2.10
N LEU A 411 -35.19 15.90 -2.87
CA LEU A 411 -35.04 17.01 -3.81
C LEU A 411 -35.14 16.49 -5.23
N THR A 412 -36.16 16.96 -5.95
CA THR A 412 -36.32 16.68 -7.38
C THR A 412 -35.77 17.85 -8.20
N GLY A 413 -34.82 17.56 -9.09
CA GLY A 413 -34.16 18.54 -9.94
C GLY A 413 -34.94 18.88 -11.20
N GLU A 414 -34.44 19.83 -11.98
CA GLU A 414 -34.99 20.14 -13.32
C GLU A 414 -34.79 19.00 -14.32
N ASP A 415 -33.81 18.14 -14.06
CA ASP A 415 -33.55 16.88 -14.78
C ASP A 415 -34.65 15.82 -14.53
N GLY A 416 -35.55 16.06 -13.57
CA GLY A 416 -36.61 15.14 -13.18
C GLY A 416 -36.14 14.01 -12.27
N GLU A 417 -34.84 13.94 -11.97
CA GLU A 417 -34.26 12.97 -11.06
C GLU A 417 -34.37 13.46 -9.61
N THR A 418 -34.29 12.53 -8.67
CA THR A 418 -34.43 12.82 -7.24
C THR A 418 -33.23 12.34 -6.45
N LEU A 419 -32.75 13.21 -5.56
CA LEU A 419 -31.71 12.89 -4.58
C LEU A 419 -32.28 13.07 -3.17
N THR A 420 -32.06 12.07 -2.32
CA THR A 420 -32.48 12.11 -0.91
C THR A 420 -31.37 12.72 -0.06
N LEU A 421 -31.72 13.70 0.76
CA LEU A 421 -30.88 14.23 1.83
C LEU A 421 -31.06 13.37 3.07
N TYR A 422 -29.96 13.02 3.74
CA TYR A 422 -29.96 12.38 5.04
C TYR A 422 -29.49 13.39 6.10
N VAL A 423 -30.43 13.99 6.81
CA VAL A 423 -30.15 14.95 7.88
C VAL A 423 -30.04 14.19 9.20
N ASP A 424 -28.81 13.87 9.61
CA ASP A 424 -28.54 13.20 10.90
C ASP A 424 -28.96 14.12 12.06
N LYS A 425 -29.75 13.61 13.01
CA LYS A 425 -30.25 14.39 14.15
C LYS A 425 -29.13 14.93 15.04
N LEU A 426 -27.93 14.32 15.04
CA LEU A 426 -26.77 14.83 15.79
C LEU A 426 -26.23 16.16 15.26
N THR A 427 -26.52 16.51 14.00
CA THR A 427 -26.16 17.83 13.44
C THR A 427 -26.95 18.97 14.07
N ASN A 428 -28.09 18.67 14.72
CA ASN A 428 -29.05 19.64 15.25
C ASN A 428 -29.60 20.62 14.18
N ILE A 429 -29.58 20.23 12.90
CA ILE A 429 -30.21 21.01 11.83
C ILE A 429 -31.72 21.01 12.03
N ASN A 430 -32.31 22.21 12.03
CA ASN A 430 -33.76 22.37 12.09
C ASN A 430 -34.35 22.24 10.67
N VAL A 431 -35.18 21.22 10.47
CA VAL A 431 -35.88 20.97 9.20
C VAL A 431 -37.33 21.49 9.19
N GLU A 432 -37.88 21.93 10.32
CA GLU A 432 -39.29 22.35 10.46
C GLU A 432 -39.62 23.62 9.66
N ALA A 433 -38.61 24.41 9.30
CA ALA A 433 -38.75 25.58 8.45
C ALA A 433 -39.05 25.22 6.98
N PHE A 434 -38.81 23.97 6.58
CA PHE A 434 -38.97 23.51 5.20
C PHE A 434 -40.25 22.69 5.02
N GLN A 435 -40.86 22.81 3.85
CA GLN A 435 -42.10 22.14 3.48
C GLN A 435 -42.07 21.69 2.01
N PRO A 436 -42.75 20.58 1.65
CA PRO A 436 -42.93 20.20 0.27
C PRO A 436 -43.51 21.34 -0.58
N GLY A 437 -42.95 21.53 -1.78
CA GLY A 437 -43.28 22.61 -2.71
C GLY A 437 -42.33 23.81 -2.66
N GLN A 438 -41.43 23.90 -1.68
CA GLN A 438 -40.36 24.90 -1.67
C GLN A 438 -39.17 24.46 -2.52
N HIS A 439 -38.46 25.41 -3.12
CA HIS A 439 -37.15 25.15 -3.70
C HIS A 439 -36.08 25.30 -2.62
N MET A 440 -35.11 24.38 -2.62
CA MET A 440 -34.01 24.38 -1.68
C MET A 440 -32.68 24.21 -2.40
N ARG A 441 -31.69 24.96 -1.92
CA ARG A 441 -30.27 24.68 -2.11
C ARG A 441 -29.77 23.92 -0.91
N ALA A 442 -29.19 22.75 -1.17
CA ALA A 442 -28.61 21.88 -0.16
C ALA A 442 -27.13 21.68 -0.43
N ILE A 443 -26.31 21.78 0.61
CA ILE A 443 -24.90 21.40 0.58
C ILE A 443 -24.72 20.18 1.47
N GLY A 444 -23.93 19.20 1.03
CA GLY A 444 -23.66 18.03 1.84
C GLY A 444 -22.66 17.09 1.23
N ILE A 445 -22.28 16.06 1.98
CA ILE A 445 -21.37 15.03 1.51
C ILE A 445 -22.20 13.92 0.89
N LEU A 446 -21.89 13.55 -0.34
CA LEU A 446 -22.56 12.43 -0.98
C LEU A 446 -21.99 11.12 -0.44
N GLU A 447 -22.83 10.21 0.01
CA GLU A 447 -22.40 8.90 0.52
C GLU A 447 -23.34 7.81 0.04
N GLU A 448 -22.78 6.65 -0.29
CA GLU A 448 -23.55 5.43 -0.50
C GLU A 448 -23.89 4.76 0.83
N ARG A 449 -25.17 4.46 1.03
CA ARG A 449 -25.64 3.74 2.20
C ARG A 449 -26.68 2.70 1.80
N ASP A 450 -26.34 1.43 2.04
CA ASP A 450 -27.22 0.28 1.80
C ASP A 450 -27.75 0.27 0.34
N GLY A 451 -26.91 0.67 -0.62
CA GLY A 451 -27.22 0.73 -2.06
C GLY A 451 -27.95 1.98 -2.52
N GLN A 452 -28.09 3.01 -1.67
CA GLN A 452 -28.67 4.31 -2.03
C GLN A 452 -27.68 5.44 -1.80
N ARG A 453 -27.52 6.32 -2.79
CA ARG A 453 -26.76 7.57 -2.62
C ARG A 453 -27.60 8.61 -1.92
N LYS A 454 -27.07 9.17 -0.84
CA LYS A 454 -27.72 10.23 -0.05
C LYS A 454 -26.75 11.38 0.17
N LEU A 455 -27.29 12.60 0.18
CA LEU A 455 -26.55 13.81 0.48
C LEU A 455 -26.65 14.09 1.98
N TYR A 456 -25.53 14.24 2.69
CA TYR A 456 -25.50 14.47 4.14
C TYR A 456 -25.16 15.93 4.42
N PRO A 457 -26.13 16.78 4.82
CA PRO A 457 -25.85 18.15 5.24
C PRO A 457 -25.10 18.19 6.56
N ARG A 458 -24.30 19.23 6.80
CA ARG A 458 -23.35 19.27 7.93
C ARG A 458 -23.73 20.31 8.97
N THR A 459 -24.32 21.41 8.52
CA THR A 459 -24.66 22.58 9.35
C THR A 459 -25.99 23.18 8.92
N GLN A 460 -26.60 24.03 9.77
CA GLN A 460 -27.86 24.71 9.44
C GLN A 460 -27.76 25.55 8.15
N SER A 461 -26.59 26.16 7.90
CA SER A 461 -26.36 26.98 6.71
C SER A 461 -26.28 26.18 5.41
N ASP A 462 -26.14 24.86 5.48
CA ASP A 462 -26.12 24.01 4.30
C ASP A 462 -27.52 23.83 3.70
N LEU A 463 -28.60 24.14 4.42
CA LEU A 463 -29.98 24.12 3.91
C LEU A 463 -30.53 25.53 3.77
N GLN A 464 -30.86 25.93 2.54
CA GLN A 464 -31.37 27.27 2.25
C GLN A 464 -32.57 27.18 1.32
N GLU A 465 -33.69 27.80 1.71
CA GLU A 465 -34.78 28.05 0.76
C GLU A 465 -34.28 29.00 -0.32
N ILE A 466 -34.43 28.60 -1.56
CA ILE A 466 -34.16 29.46 -2.72
C ILE A 466 -35.49 29.80 -3.37
N PHE A 467 -35.59 31.02 -3.87
CA PHE A 467 -36.79 31.49 -4.55
C PHE A 467 -36.48 31.57 -6.05
N PRO A 468 -37.39 31.10 -6.92
CA PRO A 468 -37.26 31.39 -8.35
C PRO A 468 -37.17 32.92 -8.56
N PRO A 469 -36.49 33.39 -9.62
CA PRO A 469 -36.32 34.81 -9.87
C PRO A 469 -37.64 35.43 -10.39
N GLU A 470 -38.60 35.57 -9.49
CA GLU A 470 -39.93 36.10 -9.77
C GLU A 470 -40.39 37.09 -8.70
N LEU A 471 -41.40 37.90 -9.05
CA LEU A 471 -42.10 38.74 -8.08
C LEU A 471 -43.19 37.89 -7.42
N ARG A 472 -43.01 37.58 -6.13
CA ARG A 472 -43.99 36.81 -5.36
C ARG A 472 -44.88 37.74 -4.56
N LEU A 473 -46.19 37.55 -4.67
CA LEU A 473 -47.18 38.25 -3.82
C LEU A 473 -47.74 37.26 -2.79
N GLN A 474 -47.52 37.55 -1.51
CA GLN A 474 -48.16 36.83 -0.42
C GLN A 474 -49.40 37.61 0.03
N THR A 475 -50.55 36.94 0.04
CA THR A 475 -51.81 37.52 0.49
C THR A 475 -52.17 36.94 1.86
N ASN A 476 -52.33 37.77 2.87
CA ASN A 476 -52.84 37.37 4.18
C ASN A 476 -54.20 38.01 4.42
N ALA A 477 -55.22 37.17 4.63
CA ALA A 477 -56.57 37.57 4.96
C ALA A 477 -57.08 36.73 6.14
N PRO A 478 -57.96 37.26 6.99
CA PRO A 478 -58.61 36.51 8.06
C PRO A 478 -59.36 35.28 7.52
N LEU A 479 -59.17 34.14 8.17
CA LEU A 479 -59.83 32.87 7.80
C LEU A 479 -61.36 32.89 8.01
N ASN A 480 -61.86 33.78 8.88
CA ASN A 480 -63.28 33.91 9.20
C ASN A 480 -63.69 35.39 9.20
N ALA A 481 -64.87 35.69 8.63
CA ALA A 481 -65.52 37.00 8.69
C ALA A 481 -67.05 36.84 8.65
N GLN A 482 -67.80 37.73 9.31
CA GLN A 482 -69.27 37.73 9.25
C GLN A 482 -69.80 38.56 8.07
N PRO A 483 -71.03 38.29 7.60
CA PRO A 483 -71.66 39.10 6.56
C PRO A 483 -71.76 40.58 6.97
N GLY A 484 -71.11 41.46 6.20
CA GLY A 484 -71.08 42.90 6.44
C GLY A 484 -69.78 43.42 7.08
N ASP A 485 -68.88 42.54 7.50
CA ASP A 485 -67.59 42.94 8.07
C ASP A 485 -66.67 43.55 7.02
N THR A 486 -65.93 44.60 7.41
CA THR A 486 -64.77 45.06 6.64
C THR A 486 -63.57 44.21 6.99
N VAL A 487 -63.01 43.53 6.00
CA VAL A 487 -61.86 42.64 6.17
C VAL A 487 -60.59 43.33 5.68
N GLN A 488 -59.55 43.34 6.52
CA GLN A 488 -58.23 43.80 6.11
C GLN A 488 -57.48 42.67 5.41
N VAL A 489 -57.09 42.90 4.16
CA VAL A 489 -56.20 42.01 3.40
C VAL A 489 -54.84 42.68 3.31
N THR A 490 -53.81 41.98 3.75
CA THR A 490 -52.42 42.41 3.61
C THR A 490 -51.80 41.72 2.41
N LEU A 491 -51.28 42.50 1.48
CA LEU A 491 -50.50 42.02 0.33
C LEU A 491 -49.03 42.36 0.58
N THR A 492 -48.16 41.36 0.66
CA THR A 492 -46.71 41.54 0.77
C THR A 492 -46.07 41.12 -0.54
N ALA A 493 -45.29 42.02 -1.16
CA ALA A 493 -44.53 41.71 -2.36
C ALA A 493 -43.07 41.37 -2.00
N PHE A 494 -42.58 40.25 -2.49
CA PHE A 494 -41.19 39.84 -2.41
C PHE A 494 -40.59 39.88 -3.81
N ASN A 495 -39.57 40.71 -4.00
CA ASN A 495 -38.83 40.76 -5.24
C ASN A 495 -37.65 39.79 -5.15
N HIS A 496 -37.70 38.68 -5.90
CA HIS A 496 -36.60 37.74 -6.03
C HIS A 496 -35.87 37.87 -7.38
N LEU A 497 -36.15 38.93 -8.15
CA LEU A 497 -35.41 39.22 -9.38
C LEU A 497 -33.95 39.60 -9.05
N PRO A 498 -32.97 39.25 -9.90
CA PRO A 498 -31.58 39.68 -9.74
C PRO A 498 -31.44 41.21 -9.81
N ASP A 499 -30.47 41.77 -9.07
CA ASP A 499 -30.24 43.22 -8.92
C ASP A 499 -29.92 43.99 -10.22
N THR A 500 -29.79 43.31 -11.37
CA THR A 500 -29.38 43.88 -12.66
C THR A 500 -30.53 44.13 -13.64
N VAL A 501 -31.72 44.48 -13.18
CA VAL A 501 -32.85 44.90 -14.06
C VAL A 501 -33.07 46.42 -14.00
#